data_AF-A0A355ELZ8-F1
#
_entry.id   AF-A0A355ELZ8-F1
#
_cell.length_a   1.000
_cell.length_b   1.000
_cell.length_c   1.000
_cell.angle_alpha   90.00
_cell.angle_beta   90.00
_cell.angle_gamma   90.00
#
_symmetry.space_group_name_H-M   'P 1'
#
loop_
_entity.id
_entity.type
_entity.pdbx_description
1 polymer ?
#
loop_
_entity_poly.entity_id
_entity_poly.type
_entity_poly.pdbx_seq_one_letter_code
_entity_poly.pdbx_strand_id
1 'polypeptide(L)'
;VTLSTSGSLEEYENMAAGTIEECDRLLDTINTMLMISRTESGVDRPSPEKMDAAELVREACDLYEPAASDKGIILNCHIEEEGIATAGDKRMIRRMVANLIDNAIKYTPAGGQVDVRLARSARDRVTLTVSDTGTGISGEDLPRIFDRFYRGDRSRSEAGLGLGLSLARAIAHAHAGDITATSTPDKGSVFTVTLPAA
;
A
#
# COMPACT_ATOMS: atom_id res chain seq x y z
N VAL A 1 -38.67 -36.80 -18.59
CA VAL A 1 -37.45 -35.97 -18.66
C VAL A 1 -37.62 -34.85 -17.64
N THR A 2 -37.21 -35.08 -16.41
CA THR A 2 -37.28 -34.12 -15.30
C THR A 2 -36.03 -33.24 -15.36
N LEU A 3 -36.23 -31.95 -15.62
CA LEU A 3 -35.19 -30.93 -15.52
C LEU A 3 -34.71 -30.83 -14.07
N SER A 4 -33.47 -31.21 -13.82
CA SER A 4 -32.74 -30.89 -12.59
C SER A 4 -32.25 -29.44 -12.66
N THR A 5 -33.15 -28.49 -12.41
CA THR A 5 -32.77 -27.10 -12.13
C THR A 5 -33.00 -26.84 -10.66
N SER A 6 -31.99 -27.16 -9.86
CA SER A 6 -31.85 -26.64 -8.52
C SER A 6 -30.35 -26.52 -8.29
N GLY A 7 -29.81 -25.34 -8.57
CA GLY A 7 -28.52 -24.99 -7.99
C GLY A 7 -28.63 -25.19 -6.49
N SER A 8 -27.64 -25.83 -5.89
CA SER A 8 -27.66 -26.07 -4.44
C SER A 8 -27.74 -24.73 -3.72
N LEU A 9 -28.36 -24.69 -2.54
CA LEU A 9 -28.39 -23.47 -1.71
C LEU A 9 -26.97 -22.90 -1.51
N GLU A 10 -26.00 -23.80 -1.37
CA GLU A 10 -24.56 -23.53 -1.26
C GLU A 10 -23.97 -22.83 -2.51
N GLU A 11 -24.40 -23.19 -3.73
CA GLU A 11 -24.00 -22.48 -4.95
C GLU A 11 -24.54 -21.04 -4.99
N TYR A 12 -25.79 -20.82 -4.56
CA TYR A 12 -26.35 -19.47 -4.47
C TYR A 12 -25.68 -18.63 -3.39
N GLU A 13 -25.34 -19.22 -2.24
CA GLU A 13 -24.58 -18.56 -1.17
C GLU A 13 -23.18 -18.18 -1.63
N ASN A 14 -22.47 -19.07 -2.33
CA ASN A 14 -21.16 -18.79 -2.90
C ASN A 14 -21.22 -17.71 -4.00
N MET A 15 -22.24 -17.74 -4.86
CA MET A 15 -22.45 -16.68 -5.86
C MET A 15 -22.76 -15.33 -5.22
N ALA A 16 -23.58 -15.31 -4.16
CA ALA A 16 -23.91 -14.09 -3.42
C ALA A 16 -22.67 -13.53 -2.71
N ALA A 17 -21.88 -14.38 -2.05
CA ALA A 17 -20.62 -14.00 -1.41
C ALA A 17 -19.64 -13.41 -2.44
N GLY A 18 -19.45 -14.08 -3.58
CA GLY A 18 -18.59 -13.56 -4.66
C GLY A 18 -19.08 -12.23 -5.24
N THR A 19 -20.40 -12.02 -5.32
CA THR A 19 -20.98 -10.74 -5.76
C THR A 19 -20.73 -9.63 -4.75
N ILE A 20 -20.82 -9.92 -3.45
CA ILE A 20 -20.53 -8.95 -2.37
C ILE A 20 -19.05 -8.56 -2.41
N GLU A 21 -18.14 -9.52 -2.51
CA GLU A 21 -16.70 -9.25 -2.61
C GLU A 21 -16.37 -8.35 -3.82
N GLU A 22 -17.01 -8.60 -4.96
CA GLU A 22 -16.81 -7.77 -6.15
C GLU A 22 -17.40 -6.36 -5.99
N CYS A 23 -18.57 -6.22 -5.34
CA CYS A 23 -19.12 -4.92 -4.98
C CYS A 23 -18.17 -4.14 -4.06
N ASP A 24 -17.59 -4.79 -3.06
CA ASP A 24 -16.65 -4.16 -2.13
C ASP A 24 -15.36 -3.71 -2.84
N ARG A 25 -14.85 -4.53 -3.77
CA ARG A 25 -13.71 -4.14 -4.63
C ARG A 25 -14.02 -2.94 -5.51
N LEU A 26 -15.22 -2.89 -6.10
CA LEU A 26 -15.66 -1.75 -6.91
C LEU A 26 -15.79 -0.49 -6.05
N LEU A 27 -16.33 -0.60 -4.85
CA LEU A 27 -16.44 0.51 -3.91
C LEU A 27 -15.06 1.03 -3.49
N ASP A 28 -14.10 0.15 -3.16
CA ASP A 28 -12.73 0.56 -2.85
C ASP A 28 -12.06 1.25 -4.04
N THR A 29 -12.28 0.73 -5.25
CA THR A 29 -11.77 1.34 -6.50
C THR A 29 -12.31 2.75 -6.71
N ILE A 30 -13.64 2.91 -6.59
CA ILE A 30 -14.30 4.21 -6.74
C ILE A 30 -13.81 5.18 -5.67
N ASN A 31 -13.75 4.75 -4.40
CA ASN A 31 -13.27 5.57 -3.30
C ASN A 31 -11.81 5.99 -3.48
N THR A 32 -10.96 5.09 -3.99
CA THR A 32 -9.56 5.37 -4.33
C THR A 32 -9.46 6.43 -5.41
N MET A 33 -10.20 6.27 -6.52
CA MET A 33 -10.19 7.23 -7.62
C MET A 33 -10.71 8.60 -7.19
N LEU A 34 -11.78 8.63 -6.40
CA LEU A 34 -12.32 9.87 -5.84
C LEU A 34 -11.30 10.55 -4.91
N MET A 35 -10.60 9.80 -4.06
CA MET A 35 -9.56 10.34 -3.19
C MET A 35 -8.42 10.95 -4.00
N ILE A 36 -7.87 10.22 -4.98
CA ILE A 36 -6.79 10.74 -5.83
C ILE A 36 -7.24 12.03 -6.54
N SER A 37 -8.45 12.05 -7.12
CA SER A 37 -9.00 13.22 -7.82
C SER A 37 -9.19 14.43 -6.89
N ARG A 38 -9.73 14.23 -5.68
CA ARG A 38 -9.95 15.32 -4.70
C ARG A 38 -8.63 15.88 -4.16
N THR A 39 -7.63 15.01 -3.98
CA THR A 39 -6.29 15.42 -3.55
C THR A 39 -5.58 16.24 -4.64
N GLU A 40 -5.61 15.80 -5.90
CA GLU A 40 -4.97 16.52 -7.02
C GLU A 40 -5.63 17.87 -7.33
N SER A 41 -6.96 17.95 -7.19
CA SER A 41 -7.70 19.21 -7.34
C SER A 41 -7.51 20.16 -6.15
N GLY A 42 -6.83 19.73 -5.09
CA GLY A 42 -6.58 20.53 -3.89
C GLY A 42 -7.82 20.80 -3.04
N VAL A 43 -8.93 20.11 -3.32
CA VAL A 43 -10.23 20.26 -2.64
C VAL A 43 -10.19 19.64 -1.25
N ASP A 44 -9.53 18.48 -1.11
CA ASP A 44 -9.31 17.82 0.17
C ASP A 44 -7.91 18.14 0.68
N ARG A 45 -7.81 19.12 1.60
CA ARG A 45 -6.65 19.24 2.47
C ARG A 45 -6.95 18.46 3.76
N PRO A 46 -6.15 17.44 4.11
CA PRO A 46 -6.39 16.67 5.32
C PRO A 46 -6.40 17.60 6.53
N SER A 47 -7.34 17.39 7.45
CA SER A 47 -7.36 18.10 8.74
C SER A 47 -6.12 17.64 9.52
N PRO A 48 -5.14 18.52 9.79
CA PRO A 48 -3.89 18.09 10.38
C PRO A 48 -4.10 17.80 11.86
N GLU A 49 -4.15 16.52 12.22
CA GLU A 49 -4.07 16.06 13.58
C GLU A 49 -2.65 15.57 13.87
N LYS A 50 -2.11 15.93 15.04
CA LYS A 50 -0.82 15.37 15.48
C LYS A 50 -1.02 13.89 15.78
N MET A 51 -0.15 13.06 15.24
CA MET A 51 -0.17 11.62 15.47
C MET A 51 1.24 11.07 15.67
N ASP A 52 1.32 9.96 16.41
CA ASP A 52 2.52 9.15 16.51
C ASP A 52 2.66 8.26 15.26
N ALA A 53 3.62 8.61 14.39
CA ALA A 53 3.90 7.84 13.19
C ALA A 53 4.53 6.47 13.52
N ALA A 54 5.27 6.36 14.62
CA ALA A 54 5.87 5.10 15.05
C ALA A 54 4.80 4.10 15.49
N GLU A 55 3.81 4.54 16.27
CA GLU A 55 2.65 3.72 16.63
C GLU A 55 1.92 3.23 15.36
N LEU A 56 1.62 4.13 14.43
CA LEU A 56 0.90 3.80 13.20
C LEU A 56 1.64 2.78 12.33
N VAL A 57 2.95 2.93 12.16
CA VAL A 57 3.78 2.00 11.38
C VAL A 57 3.87 0.64 12.06
N ARG A 58 3.97 0.62 13.39
CA ARG A 58 3.98 -0.64 14.17
C ARG A 58 2.65 -1.39 14.03
N GLU A 59 1.52 -0.70 14.22
CA GLU A 59 0.18 -1.27 14.01
C GLU A 59 0.05 -1.88 12.60
N ALA A 60 0.59 -1.21 11.59
CA ALA A 60 0.56 -1.70 10.21
C ALA A 60 1.44 -2.95 10.03
N CYS A 61 2.64 -3.00 10.61
CA CYS A 61 3.47 -4.20 10.53
C CYS A 61 2.82 -5.40 11.23
N ASP A 62 2.29 -5.19 12.45
CA ASP A 62 1.60 -6.24 13.22
C ASP A 62 0.39 -6.81 12.46
N LEU A 63 -0.34 -5.96 11.74
CA LEU A 63 -1.48 -6.37 10.92
C LEU A 63 -1.07 -7.27 9.73
N TYR A 64 0.09 -7.01 9.13
CA TYR A 64 0.56 -7.71 7.93
C TYR A 64 1.51 -8.88 8.24
N GLU A 65 1.97 -9.03 9.48
CA GLU A 65 2.82 -10.15 9.94
C GLU A 65 2.22 -11.53 9.60
N PRO A 66 0.92 -11.81 9.83
CA PRO A 66 0.35 -13.11 9.48
C PRO A 66 0.40 -13.38 7.97
N ALA A 67 0.07 -12.39 7.15
CA ALA A 67 0.07 -12.52 5.70
C ALA A 67 1.49 -12.70 5.12
N ALA A 68 2.49 -12.03 5.70
CA ALA A 68 3.90 -12.23 5.36
C ALA A 68 4.36 -13.65 5.73
N SER A 69 4.04 -14.10 6.94
CA SER A 69 4.37 -15.45 7.44
C SER A 69 3.72 -16.54 6.59
N ASP A 70 2.45 -16.40 6.22
CA ASP A 70 1.73 -17.37 5.37
C ASP A 70 2.39 -17.52 3.98
N LYS A 71 3.00 -16.44 3.47
CA LYS A 71 3.77 -16.45 2.22
C LYS A 71 5.24 -16.87 2.42
N GLY A 72 5.69 -17.10 3.65
CA GLY A 72 7.06 -17.44 3.99
C GLY A 72 8.03 -16.26 3.82
N ILE A 73 7.59 -15.03 4.07
CA ILE A 73 8.37 -13.79 4.01
C ILE A 73 8.66 -13.30 5.42
N ILE A 74 9.88 -12.84 5.67
CA ILE A 74 10.24 -12.18 6.93
C ILE A 74 9.88 -10.71 6.84
N LEU A 75 9.01 -10.22 7.73
CA LEU A 75 8.67 -8.80 7.86
C LEU A 75 9.37 -8.22 9.09
N ASN A 76 10.23 -7.23 8.88
CA ASN A 76 10.93 -6.55 9.96
C ASN A 76 10.47 -5.09 10.08
N CYS A 77 10.19 -4.68 11.31
CA CYS A 77 9.85 -3.29 11.64
C CYS A 77 10.99 -2.63 12.45
N HIS A 78 11.60 -1.61 11.87
CA HIS A 78 12.72 -0.86 12.43
C HIS A 78 12.32 0.59 12.72
N ILE A 79 12.00 0.89 13.97
CA ILE A 79 11.65 2.25 14.41
C ILE A 79 12.85 2.82 15.16
N GLU A 80 13.48 3.87 14.61
CA GLU A 80 14.71 4.44 15.20
C GLU A 80 14.47 5.22 16.49
N GLU A 81 13.32 5.89 16.61
CA GLU A 81 12.94 6.72 17.76
C GLU A 81 11.45 6.52 18.05
N GLU A 82 11.08 6.44 19.34
CA GLU A 82 9.67 6.44 19.73
C GLU A 82 9.07 7.85 19.71
N GLY A 83 7.75 7.96 19.52
CA GLY A 83 7.08 9.27 19.55
C GLY A 83 7.41 10.16 18.37
N ILE A 84 7.84 9.61 17.23
CA ILE A 84 8.03 10.37 15.99
C ILE A 84 6.68 10.95 15.55
N ALA A 85 6.50 12.26 15.78
CA ALA A 85 5.26 12.94 15.48
C ALA A 85 5.20 13.43 14.02
N THR A 86 4.04 13.23 13.38
CA THR A 86 3.67 13.83 12.10
C THR A 86 2.29 14.49 12.22
N ALA A 87 2.00 15.45 11.35
CA ALA A 87 0.69 16.09 11.27
C ALA A 87 -0.03 15.62 10.01
N GLY A 88 -1.30 15.20 10.13
CA GLY A 88 -2.06 14.72 8.98
C GLY A 88 -3.37 14.04 9.32
N ASP A 89 -3.97 13.43 8.31
CA ASP A 89 -5.11 12.52 8.47
C ASP A 89 -4.59 11.10 8.74
N LYS A 90 -4.85 10.59 9.96
CA LYS A 90 -4.38 9.27 10.42
C LYS A 90 -4.86 8.13 9.52
N ARG A 91 -6.08 8.23 8.98
CA ARG A 91 -6.66 7.18 8.12
C ARG A 91 -5.98 7.15 6.76
N MET A 92 -5.72 8.32 6.18
CA MET A 92 -4.99 8.43 4.92
C MET A 92 -3.57 7.89 5.05
N ILE A 93 -2.81 8.34 6.06
CA ILE A 93 -1.43 7.88 6.26
C ILE A 93 -1.40 6.37 6.50
N ARG A 94 -2.29 5.82 7.34
CA ARG A 94 -2.39 4.37 7.55
C ARG A 94 -2.63 3.61 6.24
N ARG A 95 -3.52 4.11 5.39
CA ARG A 95 -3.81 3.51 4.08
C ARG A 95 -2.59 3.55 3.15
N MET A 96 -1.83 4.64 3.16
CA MET A 96 -0.57 4.74 2.43
C MET A 96 0.45 3.70 2.92
N VAL A 97 0.65 3.57 4.23
CA VAL A 97 1.58 2.57 4.80
C VAL A 97 1.14 1.15 4.42
N ALA A 98 -0.15 0.83 4.59
CA ALA A 98 -0.71 -0.46 4.22
C ALA A 98 -0.47 -0.79 2.74
N ASN A 99 -0.70 0.15 1.82
CA ASN A 99 -0.44 -0.04 0.40
C ASN A 99 1.03 -0.36 0.08
N LEU A 100 1.98 0.24 0.82
CA LEU A 100 3.41 -0.02 0.59
C LEU A 100 3.81 -1.40 1.11
N ILE A 101 3.35 -1.77 2.30
CA ILE A 101 3.63 -3.09 2.90
C ILE A 101 2.97 -4.21 2.08
N ASP A 102 1.71 -4.03 1.67
CA ASP A 102 0.99 -4.98 0.83
C ASP A 102 1.72 -5.21 -0.49
N ASN A 103 2.14 -4.14 -1.17
CA ASN A 103 2.94 -4.26 -2.40
C ASN A 103 4.26 -4.99 -2.15
N ALA A 104 4.98 -4.66 -1.08
CA ALA A 104 6.24 -5.32 -0.75
C ALA A 104 6.06 -6.83 -0.54
N ILE A 105 5.07 -7.25 0.24
CA ILE A 105 4.76 -8.66 0.48
C ILE A 105 4.34 -9.35 -0.82
N LYS A 106 3.46 -8.70 -1.60
CA LYS A 106 2.93 -9.23 -2.85
C LYS A 106 4.00 -9.48 -3.90
N TYR A 107 4.97 -8.57 -4.07
CA TYR A 107 6.01 -8.69 -5.09
C TYR A 107 7.29 -9.38 -4.62
N THR A 108 7.33 -9.80 -3.35
CA THR A 108 8.40 -10.62 -2.78
C THR A 108 8.07 -12.11 -2.87
N PRO A 109 8.94 -12.94 -3.47
CA PRO A 109 8.80 -14.40 -3.44
C PRO A 109 8.94 -14.98 -2.03
N ALA A 110 8.45 -16.21 -1.83
CA ALA A 110 8.66 -16.96 -0.59
C ALA A 110 10.16 -17.12 -0.29
N GLY A 111 10.53 -17.01 1.00
CA GLY A 111 11.92 -16.98 1.47
C GLY A 111 12.60 -15.61 1.37
N GLY A 112 11.89 -14.58 0.88
CA GLY A 112 12.36 -13.20 0.85
C GLY A 112 12.10 -12.44 2.15
N GLN A 113 12.40 -11.14 2.13
CA GLN A 113 12.31 -10.25 3.28
C GLN A 113 11.73 -8.89 2.88
N VAL A 114 10.98 -8.29 3.80
CA VAL A 114 10.49 -6.92 3.75
C VAL A 114 10.95 -6.19 5.00
N ASP A 115 11.62 -5.05 4.84
CA ASP A 115 12.06 -4.18 5.93
C ASP A 115 11.29 -2.86 5.87
N VAL A 116 10.56 -2.56 6.94
CA VAL A 116 9.88 -1.29 7.15
C VAL A 116 10.68 -0.48 8.16
N ARG A 117 11.18 0.68 7.76
CA ARG A 117 11.99 1.57 8.60
C ARG A 117 11.32 2.93 8.75
N LEU A 118 11.24 3.42 9.99
CA LEU A 118 10.79 4.77 10.29
C LEU A 118 11.89 5.53 11.03
N ALA A 119 12.24 6.70 10.51
CA ALA A 119 13.29 7.55 11.07
C ALA A 119 12.89 9.03 11.00
N ARG A 120 13.40 9.83 11.94
CA ARG A 120 13.39 11.28 11.82
C ARG A 120 14.54 11.70 10.91
N SER A 121 14.25 12.48 9.88
CA SER A 121 15.26 13.01 8.96
C SER A 121 15.56 14.47 9.23
N ALA A 122 16.62 14.98 8.60
CA ALA A 122 17.01 16.38 8.73
C ALA A 122 15.88 17.33 8.27
N ARG A 123 15.85 18.54 8.85
CA ARG A 123 14.89 19.62 8.51
C ARG A 123 13.44 19.32 8.86
N ASP A 124 13.20 18.79 10.07
CA ASP A 124 11.86 18.55 10.60
C ASP A 124 11.01 17.67 9.67
N ARG A 125 11.56 16.52 9.27
CA ARG A 125 10.87 15.54 8.44
C ARG A 125 10.89 14.15 9.05
N VAL A 126 9.92 13.35 8.65
CA VAL A 126 9.79 11.93 8.97
C VAL A 126 9.97 11.16 7.67
N THR A 127 10.79 10.12 7.72
CA THR A 127 11.07 9.26 6.57
C THR A 127 10.64 7.84 6.88
N LEU A 128 9.69 7.34 6.07
CA LEU A 128 9.28 5.94 6.05
C LEU A 128 9.92 5.28 4.83
N THR A 129 10.64 4.19 5.06
CA THR A 129 11.25 3.38 4.00
C THR A 129 10.65 1.98 4.06
N VAL A 130 10.17 1.47 2.92
CA VAL A 130 9.76 0.07 2.77
C VAL A 130 10.65 -0.56 1.71
N SER A 131 11.50 -1.48 2.15
CA SER A 131 12.45 -2.21 1.31
C SER A 131 11.99 -3.66 1.19
N ASP A 132 12.10 -4.23 0.00
CA ASP A 132 11.78 -5.62 -0.27
C ASP A 132 12.92 -6.32 -1.02
N THR A 133 13.00 -7.64 -0.93
CA THR A 133 13.93 -8.48 -1.73
C THR A 133 13.23 -9.16 -2.91
N GLY A 134 12.21 -8.50 -3.47
CA GLY A 134 11.33 -9.06 -4.47
C GLY A 134 11.89 -9.03 -5.89
N THR A 135 10.97 -9.17 -6.85
CA THR A 135 11.29 -9.24 -8.29
C THR A 135 11.90 -7.97 -8.88
N GLY A 136 11.82 -6.86 -8.14
CA GLY A 136 12.30 -5.55 -8.59
C GLY A 136 11.50 -4.98 -9.76
N ILE A 137 11.88 -3.78 -10.17
CA ILE A 137 11.21 -2.97 -11.19
C ILE A 137 12.25 -2.62 -12.26
N SER A 138 11.86 -2.75 -13.53
CA SER A 138 12.73 -2.39 -14.65
C SER A 138 12.95 -0.87 -14.69
N GLY A 139 14.07 -0.43 -15.26
CA GLY A 139 14.34 1.00 -15.44
C GLY A 139 13.31 1.70 -16.35
N GLU A 140 12.65 0.95 -17.24
CA GLU A 140 11.59 1.45 -18.14
C GLU A 140 10.25 1.62 -17.40
N ASP A 141 9.97 0.73 -16.44
CA ASP A 141 8.76 0.76 -15.63
C ASP A 141 8.84 1.79 -14.50
N LEU A 142 10.03 1.99 -13.91
CA LEU A 142 10.24 2.82 -12.72
C LEU A 142 9.65 4.23 -12.80
N PRO A 143 9.72 4.97 -13.93
CA PRO A 143 9.10 6.29 -14.04
C PRO A 143 7.57 6.27 -14.02
N ARG A 144 6.96 5.12 -14.30
CA ARG A 144 5.51 4.95 -14.54
C ARG A 144 4.78 4.25 -13.39
N ILE A 145 5.48 3.71 -12.40
CA ILE A 145 4.87 2.93 -11.31
C ILE A 145 3.86 3.73 -10.46
N PHE A 146 3.93 5.06 -10.50
CA PHE A 146 2.99 5.94 -9.82
C PHE A 146 1.83 6.40 -10.72
N ASP A 147 1.82 6.01 -12.00
CA ASP A 147 0.72 6.29 -12.92
C ASP A 147 -0.49 5.43 -12.55
N ARG A 148 -1.70 6.00 -12.73
CA ARG A 148 -2.94 5.28 -12.45
C ARG A 148 -3.12 4.11 -13.42
N PHE A 149 -3.57 2.98 -12.88
CA PHE A 149 -3.79 1.75 -13.64
C PHE A 149 -2.53 1.16 -14.28
N TYR A 150 -1.35 1.71 -13.96
CA TYR A 150 -0.10 1.18 -14.49
C TYR A 150 0.28 -0.11 -13.78
N ARG A 151 0.67 -1.09 -14.59
CA ARG A 151 1.19 -2.38 -14.14
C ARG A 151 2.30 -2.77 -15.11
N GLY A 152 3.54 -2.88 -14.61
CA GLY A 152 4.67 -3.37 -15.39
C GLY A 152 4.46 -4.82 -15.81
N ASP A 153 5.09 -5.27 -16.89
CA ASP A 153 4.84 -6.60 -17.47
C ASP A 153 5.10 -7.75 -16.49
N ARG A 154 6.14 -7.63 -15.65
CA ARG A 154 6.46 -8.60 -14.57
C ARG A 154 5.42 -8.65 -13.46
N SER A 155 4.55 -7.64 -13.36
CA SER A 155 3.54 -7.52 -12.31
C SER A 155 2.13 -7.92 -12.75
N ARG A 156 1.91 -8.26 -14.04
CA ARG A 156 0.58 -8.50 -14.63
C ARG A 156 -0.11 -9.78 -14.15
N SER A 157 0.65 -10.78 -13.71
CA SER A 157 0.12 -12.04 -13.18
C SER A 157 -0.49 -11.90 -11.78
N GLU A 158 -0.11 -10.86 -11.04
CA GLU A 158 -0.59 -10.66 -9.67
C GLU A 158 -1.99 -10.03 -9.63
N ALA A 159 -2.77 -10.23 -8.56
CA ALA A 159 -4.08 -9.58 -8.44
C ALA A 159 -3.93 -8.07 -8.15
N GLY A 160 -4.62 -7.17 -8.84
CA GLY A 160 -4.64 -5.74 -8.49
C GLY A 160 -4.86 -4.77 -9.66
N LEU A 161 -5.36 -3.57 -9.36
CA LEU A 161 -5.80 -2.60 -10.39
C LEU A 161 -4.74 -1.55 -10.78
N GLY A 162 -3.55 -1.55 -10.17
CA GLY A 162 -2.53 -0.53 -10.42
C GLY A 162 -2.85 0.83 -9.80
N LEU A 163 -3.60 0.86 -8.69
CA LEU A 163 -3.99 2.08 -7.98
C LEU A 163 -3.26 2.30 -6.65
N GLY A 164 -2.60 1.28 -6.09
CA GLY A 164 -2.00 1.36 -4.75
C GLY A 164 -0.90 2.42 -4.64
N LEU A 165 0.04 2.45 -5.59
CA LEU A 165 1.16 3.40 -5.58
C LEU A 165 0.74 4.82 -5.96
N SER A 166 -0.21 4.97 -6.90
CA SER A 166 -0.77 6.30 -7.22
C SER A 166 -1.55 6.89 -6.04
N LEU A 167 -2.29 6.05 -5.30
CA LEU A 167 -2.92 6.44 -4.04
C LEU A 167 -1.90 6.84 -2.97
N ALA A 168 -0.84 6.03 -2.77
CA ALA A 168 0.22 6.36 -1.82
C ALA A 168 0.88 7.71 -2.13
N ARG A 169 1.17 7.98 -3.42
CA ARG A 169 1.72 9.26 -3.88
C ARG A 169 0.77 10.42 -3.65
N ALA A 170 -0.50 10.26 -3.99
CA ALA A 170 -1.51 11.28 -3.73
C ALA A 170 -1.57 11.61 -2.23
N ILE A 171 -1.63 10.60 -1.36
CA ILE A 171 -1.65 10.79 0.09
C ILE A 171 -0.39 11.53 0.57
N ALA A 172 0.80 11.13 0.12
CA ALA A 172 2.04 11.82 0.50
C ALA A 172 2.01 13.30 0.08
N HIS A 173 1.57 13.61 -1.14
CA HIS A 173 1.45 14.98 -1.65
C HIS A 173 0.40 15.80 -0.88
N ALA A 174 -0.75 15.19 -0.52
CA ALA A 174 -1.78 15.83 0.31
C ALA A 174 -1.22 16.31 1.67
N HIS A 175 -0.19 15.64 2.16
CA HIS A 175 0.49 15.91 3.43
C HIS A 175 1.78 16.72 3.26
N ALA A 176 1.96 17.43 2.13
CA ALA A 176 3.16 18.22 1.81
C ALA A 176 4.47 17.41 1.83
N GLY A 177 4.34 16.10 1.60
CA GLY A 177 5.40 15.14 1.47
C GLY A 177 5.65 14.72 0.02
N ASP A 178 6.46 13.67 -0.14
CA ASP A 178 6.69 13.02 -1.44
C ASP A 178 7.02 11.55 -1.24
N ILE A 179 6.85 10.76 -2.31
CA ILE A 179 7.25 9.37 -2.39
C ILE A 179 8.19 9.16 -3.58
N THR A 180 9.27 8.42 -3.34
CA THR A 180 10.25 8.04 -4.36
C THR A 180 10.46 6.53 -4.32
N ALA A 181 10.99 5.99 -5.42
CA ALA A 181 11.32 4.58 -5.50
C ALA A 181 12.69 4.39 -6.14
N THR A 182 13.46 3.44 -5.62
CA THR A 182 14.64 2.88 -6.28
C THR A 182 14.48 1.37 -6.36
N SER A 183 14.92 0.76 -7.44
CA SER A 183 14.73 -0.67 -7.63
C SER A 183 15.76 -1.20 -8.62
N THR A 184 16.10 -2.47 -8.48
CA THR A 184 16.90 -3.20 -9.46
C THR A 184 16.22 -4.53 -9.72
N PRO A 185 16.02 -4.94 -11.00
CA PRO A 185 15.44 -6.23 -11.31
C PRO A 185 16.12 -7.36 -10.54
N ASP A 186 15.29 -8.22 -9.95
CA ASP A 186 15.70 -9.41 -9.20
C ASP A 186 16.55 -9.13 -7.94
N LYS A 187 16.59 -7.87 -7.48
CA LYS A 187 17.21 -7.46 -6.20
C LYS A 187 16.23 -6.76 -5.25
N GLY A 188 14.97 -6.60 -5.67
CA GLY A 188 13.93 -5.92 -4.91
C GLY A 188 13.86 -4.41 -5.12
N SER A 189 13.02 -3.78 -4.32
CA SER A 189 12.69 -2.35 -4.44
C SER A 189 12.73 -1.65 -3.08
N VAL A 190 12.93 -0.34 -3.12
CA VAL A 190 12.92 0.53 -1.94
C VAL A 190 12.01 1.71 -2.24
N PHE A 191 10.90 1.80 -1.52
CA PHE A 191 9.99 2.93 -1.53
C PHE A 191 10.28 3.84 -0.35
N THR A 192 10.50 5.12 -0.60
CA THR A 192 10.82 6.12 0.42
C THR A 192 9.77 7.22 0.42
N VAL A 193 9.03 7.33 1.52
CA VAL A 193 8.08 8.42 1.78
C VAL A 193 8.71 9.43 2.73
N THR A 194 8.56 10.71 2.41
CA THR A 194 8.95 11.81 3.28
C THR A 194 7.75 12.66 3.64
N LEU A 195 7.53 12.92 4.92
CA LEU A 195 6.45 13.77 5.44
C LEU A 195 7.05 14.88 6.34
N PRO A 196 6.40 16.03 6.50
CA PRO A 196 6.75 17.00 7.53
C PRO A 196 6.57 16.43 8.95
N ALA A 197 7.53 16.66 9.84
CA ALA A 197 7.38 16.38 11.27
C ALA A 197 6.51 17.44 11.96
N ALA A 198 5.94 17.10 13.12
CA ALA A 198 5.02 17.94 13.91
C ALA A 198 5.56 18.38 15.28
#